data_AF-A0A9R1IMT1-F1
#
_entry.id   AF-A0A9R1IMT1-F1
#
_cell.length_a   1.000
_cell.length_b   1.000
_cell.length_c   1.000
_cell.angle_alpha   90.00
_cell.angle_beta   90.00
_cell.angle_gamma   90.00
#
_symmetry.space_group_name_H-M   'P 1'
#
loop_
_entity.id
_entity.type
_entity.pdbx_description
1 polymer ?
#
loop_
_entity_poly.entity_id
_entity_poly.type
_entity_poly.pdbx_seq_one_letter_code
_entity_poly.pdbx_strand_id
1 'polypeptide(L)'
;MQFEDSLDFSSCQVLDVLEMTDCNIYAPIICQSLRHLNMKGGCFDNEVRYHISAPNLVSLKLAPESGLTPLLDSMPSLVTASVESSEEEFHHCFALLSCDDGCTREETFSVVLEGLSAATNLELTSDDLLSVFRMDLKWSPVFSKVKMLLLNNWCVAGDFTGLVYFLQHSPILETLTLQLNIPTPKKQRVNGTDERYAPKKQSLPSKHLKIVKIICGLMKDDARVYRALKMLCAHGVPFEKIDIQ
;
A
#
# COMPACT_ATOMS: atom_id res chain seq x y z
N MET A 1 0.77 -19.94 -15.44
CA MET A 1 0.84 -19.46 -16.85
C MET A 1 1.83 -18.31 -16.90
N GLN A 2 2.48 -18.03 -18.04
CA GLN A 2 3.45 -16.93 -18.15
C GLN A 2 3.12 -16.04 -19.34
N PHE A 3 3.21 -14.73 -19.13
CA PHE A 3 2.96 -13.70 -20.13
C PHE A 3 4.20 -12.80 -20.25
N GLU A 4 4.91 -12.90 -21.37
CA GLU A 4 6.12 -12.11 -21.67
C GLU A 4 5.82 -10.96 -22.65
N ASP A 5 4.76 -11.10 -23.46
CA ASP A 5 4.30 -10.07 -24.38
C ASP A 5 3.19 -9.20 -23.76
N SER A 6 3.10 -7.95 -24.23
CA SER A 6 2.08 -6.99 -23.81
C SER A 6 0.67 -7.58 -23.84
N LEU A 7 -0.01 -7.53 -22.70
CA LEU A 7 -1.42 -7.90 -22.54
C LEU A 7 -2.30 -6.71 -22.97
N ASP A 8 -2.30 -6.45 -24.28
CA ASP A 8 -3.05 -5.35 -24.88
C ASP A 8 -4.48 -5.80 -25.29
N PHE A 9 -5.45 -5.39 -24.48
CA PHE A 9 -6.87 -5.57 -24.71
C PHE A 9 -7.56 -4.25 -25.10
N SER A 10 -6.83 -3.25 -25.59
CA SER A 10 -7.38 -1.94 -25.99
C SER A 10 -8.44 -2.04 -27.10
N SER A 11 -8.32 -3.02 -27.99
CA SER A 11 -9.31 -3.31 -29.03
C SER A 11 -10.53 -4.07 -28.53
N CYS A 12 -10.47 -4.63 -27.32
CA CYS A 12 -11.57 -5.37 -26.72
C CYS A 12 -12.53 -4.42 -26.00
N GLN A 13 -13.76 -4.31 -26.50
CA GLN A 13 -14.77 -3.41 -25.95
C GLN A 13 -15.70 -4.05 -24.91
N VAL A 14 -15.65 -5.37 -24.76
CA VAL A 14 -16.61 -6.16 -23.97
C VAL A 14 -16.02 -6.77 -22.70
N LEU A 15 -14.71 -6.64 -22.48
CA LEU A 15 -14.04 -7.26 -21.35
C LEU A 15 -14.30 -6.46 -20.07
N ASP A 16 -15.31 -6.86 -19.30
CA ASP A 16 -15.68 -6.20 -18.04
C ASP A 16 -14.87 -6.71 -16.84
N VAL A 17 -14.53 -8.01 -16.83
CA VAL A 17 -13.86 -8.70 -15.72
C VAL A 17 -12.67 -9.51 -16.24
N LEU A 18 -11.53 -9.37 -15.57
CA LEU A 18 -10.32 -10.15 -15.80
C LEU A 18 -9.85 -10.75 -14.48
N GLU A 19 -9.83 -12.08 -14.41
CA GLU A 19 -9.32 -12.82 -13.28
C GLU A 19 -8.09 -13.62 -13.70
N MET A 20 -7.00 -13.47 -12.95
CA MET A 20 -5.75 -14.18 -13.20
C MET A 20 -5.30 -14.83 -11.89
N THR A 21 -5.16 -16.16 -11.92
CA THR A 21 -4.71 -16.94 -10.76
C THR A 21 -3.43 -17.67 -11.15
N ASP A 22 -2.39 -17.60 -10.31
CA ASP A 22 -1.10 -18.27 -10.51
C ASP A 22 -0.48 -17.96 -11.90
N CYS A 23 -0.55 -16.68 -12.28
CA CYS A 23 -0.06 -16.15 -13.55
C CYS A 23 1.18 -15.28 -13.32
N ASN A 24 2.24 -15.57 -14.06
CA ASN A 24 3.46 -14.78 -14.09
C ASN A 24 3.34 -13.72 -15.19
N ILE A 25 3.45 -12.45 -14.81
CA ILE A 25 3.23 -11.31 -15.71
C ILE A 25 4.51 -10.50 -15.80
N TYR A 26 5.15 -10.57 -16.96
CA TYR A 26 6.39 -9.88 -17.32
C TYR A 26 6.15 -8.88 -18.45
N ALA A 27 4.96 -8.26 -18.43
CA ALA A 27 4.49 -7.42 -19.51
C ALA A 27 3.48 -6.37 -19.00
N PRO A 28 3.30 -5.24 -19.72
CA PRO A 28 2.27 -4.27 -19.40
C PRO A 28 0.87 -4.82 -19.68
N ILE A 29 -0.11 -4.35 -18.91
CA ILE A 29 -1.53 -4.65 -19.10
C ILE A 29 -2.23 -3.36 -19.53
N ILE A 30 -2.88 -3.38 -20.69
CA ILE A 30 -3.61 -2.22 -21.22
C ILE A 30 -5.03 -2.67 -21.54
N CYS A 31 -6.03 -2.13 -20.83
CA CYS A 31 -7.42 -2.46 -21.11
C CYS A 31 -8.38 -1.30 -20.80
N GLN A 32 -9.07 -0.82 -21.83
CA GLN A 32 -9.97 0.33 -21.71
C GLN A 32 -11.38 -0.06 -21.21
N SER A 33 -11.86 -1.27 -21.53
CA SER A 33 -13.21 -1.72 -21.15
C SER A 33 -13.29 -2.32 -19.75
N LEU A 34 -12.14 -2.68 -19.16
CA LEU A 34 -12.05 -3.40 -17.90
C LEU A 34 -12.59 -2.61 -16.72
N ARG A 35 -13.51 -3.22 -15.98
CA ARG A 35 -14.10 -2.65 -14.76
C ARG A 35 -13.65 -3.39 -13.50
N HIS A 36 -13.30 -4.66 -13.60
CA HIS A 36 -12.87 -5.48 -12.47
C HIS A 36 -11.61 -6.29 -12.81
N LEU A 37 -10.51 -6.02 -12.10
CA LEU A 37 -9.25 -6.76 -12.22
C LEU A 37 -8.95 -7.46 -10.90
N ASN A 38 -8.76 -8.78 -10.97
CA ASN A 38 -8.37 -9.59 -9.83
C ASN A 38 -7.20 -10.50 -10.20
N MET A 39 -6.06 -10.23 -9.58
CA MET A 39 -4.85 -11.02 -9.75
C MET A 39 -4.43 -11.59 -8.39
N LYS A 40 -4.30 -12.91 -8.33
CA LYS A 40 -3.94 -13.63 -7.12
C LYS A 40 -2.90 -14.70 -7.42
N GLY A 41 -1.86 -14.78 -6.61
CA GLY A 41 -0.77 -15.72 -6.85
C GLY A 41 0.11 -15.29 -8.01
N GLY A 42 1.07 -16.15 -8.38
CA GLY A 42 2.01 -15.87 -9.47
C GLY A 42 2.97 -14.73 -9.15
N CYS A 43 3.69 -14.26 -10.17
CA CYS A 43 4.79 -13.31 -9.98
C CYS A 43 4.74 -12.16 -10.98
N PHE A 44 5.18 -10.99 -10.54
CA PHE A 44 5.62 -9.94 -11.47
C PHE A 44 7.12 -10.05 -11.75
N ASP A 45 7.62 -9.23 -12.66
CA ASP A 45 9.04 -9.13 -12.96
C ASP A 45 9.84 -8.60 -11.76
N ASN A 46 11.07 -9.08 -11.62
CA ASN A 46 11.96 -8.79 -10.50
C ASN A 46 12.87 -7.56 -10.76
N GLU A 47 13.00 -7.14 -12.01
CA GLU A 47 13.90 -6.10 -12.49
C GLU A 47 13.13 -4.91 -13.09
N VAL A 48 12.05 -5.19 -13.82
CA VAL A 48 11.26 -4.18 -14.56
C VAL A 48 9.89 -3.98 -13.94
N ARG A 49 9.52 -2.71 -13.66
CA ARG A 49 8.13 -2.39 -13.27
C ARG A 49 7.27 -2.15 -14.50
N TYR A 50 6.34 -3.06 -14.75
CA TYR A 50 5.35 -2.91 -15.82
C TYR A 50 4.15 -2.09 -15.37
N HIS A 51 3.52 -1.39 -16.32
CA HIS A 51 2.34 -0.57 -16.09
C HIS A 51 1.05 -1.39 -16.24
N ILE A 52 0.07 -1.07 -15.40
CA ILE A 52 -1.33 -1.44 -15.59
C ILE A 52 -2.11 -0.18 -15.94
N SER A 53 -2.60 -0.13 -17.17
CA SER A 53 -3.39 0.96 -17.73
C SER A 53 -4.84 0.52 -17.93
N ALA A 54 -5.69 0.82 -16.95
CA ALA A 54 -7.12 0.49 -16.96
C ALA A 54 -7.96 1.66 -16.40
N PRO A 55 -8.20 2.73 -17.18
CA PRO A 55 -8.77 3.98 -16.65
C PRO A 55 -10.24 3.86 -16.18
N ASN A 56 -10.98 2.87 -16.69
CA ASN A 56 -12.37 2.61 -16.33
C ASN A 56 -12.54 1.58 -15.21
N LEU A 57 -11.44 1.19 -14.56
CA LEU A 57 -11.46 0.21 -13.49
C LEU A 57 -12.24 0.72 -12.28
N VAL A 58 -13.15 -0.10 -11.78
CA VAL A 58 -13.99 0.15 -10.60
C VAL A 58 -13.44 -0.61 -9.39
N SER A 59 -12.91 -1.83 -9.63
CA SER A 59 -12.33 -2.67 -8.60
C SER A 59 -10.97 -3.23 -9.04
N LEU A 60 -9.97 -3.08 -8.17
CA LEU A 60 -8.64 -3.65 -8.31
C LEU A 60 -8.32 -4.57 -7.13
N LYS A 61 -7.82 -5.77 -7.43
CA LYS A 61 -7.17 -6.63 -6.45
C LYS A 61 -5.88 -7.19 -7.01
N LEU A 62 -4.77 -6.89 -6.36
CA LEU A 62 -3.44 -7.40 -6.68
C LEU A 62 -2.87 -8.10 -5.46
N ALA A 63 -2.61 -9.39 -5.57
CA ALA A 63 -1.95 -10.19 -4.53
C ALA A 63 -0.97 -11.19 -5.17
N PRO A 64 0.13 -10.69 -5.79
CA PRO A 64 1.21 -11.55 -6.28
C PRO A 64 1.94 -12.25 -5.11
N GLU A 65 2.62 -13.35 -5.42
CA GLU A 65 3.49 -14.07 -4.48
C GLU A 65 4.91 -13.52 -4.45
N SER A 66 5.37 -12.91 -5.53
CA SER A 66 6.70 -12.28 -5.63
C SER A 66 6.78 -11.29 -6.81
N GLY A 67 7.90 -10.58 -6.92
CA GLY A 67 8.15 -9.59 -7.96
C GLY A 67 7.83 -8.16 -7.55
N LEU A 68 8.17 -7.23 -8.44
CA LEU A 68 7.94 -5.80 -8.27
C LEU A 68 6.46 -5.46 -8.45
N THR A 69 5.90 -4.68 -7.51
CA THR A 69 4.54 -4.16 -7.63
C THR A 69 4.43 -3.34 -8.91
N PRO A 70 3.44 -3.60 -9.77
CA PRO A 70 3.29 -2.91 -11.04
C PRO A 70 2.96 -1.43 -10.83
N LEU A 71 3.40 -0.58 -11.76
CA LEU A 71 3.01 0.82 -11.79
C LEU A 71 1.53 0.93 -12.17
N LEU A 72 0.78 1.76 -11.46
CA LEU A 72 -0.64 1.94 -11.69
C LEU A 72 -0.87 3.32 -12.31
N ASP A 73 -1.36 3.33 -13.55
CA ASP A 73 -1.79 4.56 -14.19
C ASP A 73 -3.04 5.11 -13.49
N SER A 74 -3.42 6.35 -13.78
CA SER A 74 -4.59 6.99 -13.16
C SER A 74 -5.88 6.21 -13.44
N MET A 75 -6.56 5.77 -12.38
CA MET A 75 -7.85 5.05 -12.43
C MET A 75 -8.95 5.91 -11.80
N PRO A 76 -9.46 6.95 -12.49
CA PRO A 76 -10.41 7.92 -11.91
C PRO A 76 -11.75 7.30 -11.47
N SER A 77 -12.11 6.15 -12.03
CA SER A 77 -13.36 5.42 -11.74
C SER A 77 -13.24 4.45 -10.56
N LEU A 78 -12.06 4.33 -9.94
CA LEU A 78 -11.78 3.32 -8.93
C LEU A 78 -12.58 3.57 -7.66
N VAL A 79 -13.26 2.52 -7.17
CA VAL A 79 -14.06 2.56 -5.94
C VAL A 79 -13.40 1.72 -4.86
N THR A 80 -12.96 0.51 -5.21
CA THR A 80 -12.32 -0.43 -4.28
C THR A 80 -10.95 -0.86 -4.82
N ALA A 81 -9.94 -0.83 -3.98
CA ALA A 81 -8.61 -1.32 -4.32
C ALA A 81 -7.98 -2.09 -3.15
N SER A 82 -7.37 -3.22 -3.46
CA SER A 82 -6.59 -4.03 -2.53
C SER A 82 -5.27 -4.39 -3.20
N VAL A 83 -4.14 -3.96 -2.64
CA VAL A 83 -2.80 -4.23 -3.15
C VAL A 83 -1.95 -4.83 -2.03
N GLU A 84 -1.52 -6.06 -2.26
CA GLU A 84 -0.58 -6.78 -1.42
C GLU A 84 0.78 -6.79 -2.11
N SER A 85 1.77 -6.13 -1.51
CA SER A 85 3.14 -6.08 -2.00
C SER A 85 3.96 -7.22 -1.40
N SER A 86 4.50 -8.07 -2.26
CA SER A 86 5.43 -9.15 -1.93
C SER A 86 6.88 -8.79 -2.29
N GLU A 87 7.19 -7.51 -2.52
CA GLU A 87 8.55 -7.06 -2.85
C GLU A 87 9.54 -7.41 -1.73
N GLU A 88 10.59 -8.14 -2.07
CA GLU A 88 11.69 -8.46 -1.14
C GLU A 88 12.68 -7.30 -1.00
N GLU A 89 13.37 -7.25 0.15
CA GLU A 89 14.31 -6.17 0.49
C GLU A 89 15.42 -5.94 -0.56
N PHE A 90 15.82 -6.98 -1.30
CA PHE A 90 16.85 -6.88 -2.34
C PHE A 90 16.37 -6.15 -3.61
N HIS A 91 15.06 -6.05 -3.84
CA HIS A 91 14.52 -5.17 -4.89
C HIS A 91 14.68 -3.68 -4.51
N HIS A 92 14.87 -3.39 -3.23
CA HIS A 92 15.21 -2.04 -2.74
C HIS A 92 16.70 -1.73 -2.85
N CYS A 93 17.49 -2.49 -3.65
CA CYS A 93 18.88 -2.17 -3.99
C CYS A 93 19.09 -0.79 -4.64
N PHE A 94 18.04 0.03 -4.77
CA PHE A 94 18.12 1.48 -4.92
C PHE A 94 18.60 2.24 -3.66
N ALA A 95 18.86 1.57 -2.53
CA ALA A 95 19.16 2.19 -1.24
C ALA A 95 20.62 2.17 -0.76
N LEU A 96 21.61 1.65 -1.50
CA LEU A 96 23.03 1.71 -1.07
C LEU A 96 24.00 2.10 -2.20
N LEU A 97 24.43 3.36 -2.16
CA LEU A 97 25.82 3.81 -2.39
C LEU A 97 26.58 3.21 -3.60
N SER A 98 26.11 3.42 -4.83
CA SER A 98 26.97 3.65 -6.02
C SER A 98 26.13 3.73 -7.30
N CYS A 99 25.43 4.85 -7.52
CA CYS A 99 25.05 5.21 -8.89
C CYS A 99 25.99 6.34 -9.30
N ASP A 100 27.17 5.96 -9.79
CA ASP A 100 28.19 6.88 -10.32
C ASP A 100 27.88 7.27 -11.79
N ASP A 101 26.73 6.86 -12.32
CA ASP A 101 26.37 7.13 -13.70
C ASP A 101 24.87 7.41 -13.82
N GLY A 102 24.54 8.67 -14.10
CA GLY A 102 23.40 9.07 -14.94
C GLY A 102 21.96 8.65 -14.60
N CYS A 103 21.67 7.93 -13.52
CA CYS A 103 20.28 7.54 -13.22
C CYS A 103 19.46 8.81 -12.89
N THR A 104 18.60 9.23 -13.81
CA THR A 104 17.58 10.26 -13.59
C THR A 104 16.64 9.74 -12.51
N ARG A 105 16.82 10.28 -11.30
CA ARG A 105 16.10 9.99 -10.05
C ARG A 105 14.58 10.25 -10.13
N GLU A 106 13.98 10.38 -11.30
CA GLU A 106 12.57 10.74 -11.51
C GLU A 106 11.82 9.65 -12.27
N GLU A 107 12.51 8.80 -13.04
CA GLU A 107 11.88 7.77 -13.90
C GLU A 107 11.74 6.39 -13.23
N THR A 108 12.41 6.17 -12.10
CA THR A 108 12.53 4.83 -11.46
C THR A 108 11.67 4.66 -10.21
N PHE A 109 10.87 5.67 -9.85
CA PHE A 109 10.13 5.63 -8.60
C PHE A 109 8.69 5.23 -8.81
N SER A 110 8.26 4.30 -7.96
CA SER A 110 6.89 3.83 -7.90
C SER A 110 5.92 4.99 -7.69
N VAL A 111 4.85 4.95 -8.49
CA VAL A 111 3.69 5.84 -8.43
C VAL A 111 2.42 4.98 -8.30
N VAL A 112 2.54 3.86 -7.58
CA VAL A 112 1.44 2.94 -7.28
C VAL A 112 0.31 3.69 -6.56
N LEU A 113 0.67 4.52 -5.56
CA LEU A 113 -0.32 5.21 -4.75
C LEU A 113 -1.15 6.26 -5.49
N GLU A 114 -0.60 6.91 -6.53
CA GLU A 114 -1.34 7.93 -7.29
C GLU A 114 -2.46 7.29 -8.11
N GLY A 115 -2.21 6.15 -8.75
CA GLY A 115 -3.22 5.37 -9.48
C GLY A 115 -4.39 4.93 -8.60
N LEU A 116 -4.17 4.80 -7.29
CA LEU A 116 -5.16 4.39 -6.29
C LEU A 116 -5.92 5.55 -5.63
N SER A 117 -5.53 6.80 -5.90
CA SER A 117 -6.02 7.99 -5.18
C SER A 117 -7.53 8.23 -5.29
N ALA A 118 -8.18 7.70 -6.32
CA ALA A 118 -9.63 7.80 -6.52
C ALA A 118 -10.45 6.84 -5.64
N ALA A 119 -9.83 5.81 -5.06
CA ALA A 119 -10.52 4.78 -4.30
C ALA A 119 -11.27 5.34 -3.08
N THR A 120 -12.41 4.73 -2.77
CA THR A 120 -13.17 4.98 -1.54
C THR A 120 -12.82 3.95 -0.47
N ASN A 121 -12.54 2.71 -0.88
CA ASN A 121 -12.09 1.64 0.00
C ASN A 121 -10.71 1.20 -0.46
N LEU A 122 -9.72 1.30 0.40
CA LEU A 122 -8.33 1.05 0.08
C LEU A 122 -7.72 0.09 1.09
N GLU A 123 -7.09 -0.98 0.61
CA GLU A 123 -6.34 -1.93 1.41
C GLU A 123 -4.92 -2.02 0.87
N LEU A 124 -3.93 -1.77 1.72
CA LEU A 124 -2.51 -1.80 1.36
C LEU A 124 -1.74 -2.64 2.37
N THR A 125 -1.33 -3.83 1.95
CA THR A 125 -0.61 -4.79 2.81
C THR A 125 0.74 -5.11 2.21
N SER A 126 1.74 -5.31 3.06
CA SER A 126 3.08 -5.71 2.65
C SER A 126 3.71 -6.52 3.76
N ASP A 127 4.43 -7.57 3.40
CA ASP A 127 5.24 -8.33 4.35
C ASP A 127 6.58 -7.63 4.65
N ASP A 128 7.00 -6.74 3.76
CA ASP A 128 8.20 -5.91 3.93
C ASP A 128 7.90 -4.56 4.61
N LEU A 129 8.74 -4.19 5.59
CA LEU A 129 8.71 -2.89 6.28
C LEU A 129 9.27 -1.74 5.43
N LEU A 130 10.03 -2.03 4.37
CA LEU A 130 10.49 -1.11 3.34
C LEU A 130 9.60 -1.16 2.09
N SER A 131 8.32 -1.53 2.25
CA SER A 131 7.34 -1.65 1.17
C SER A 131 7.36 -0.47 0.18
N VAL A 132 7.07 -0.76 -1.08
CA VAL A 132 6.87 0.23 -2.15
C VAL A 132 5.97 1.40 -1.73
N PHE A 133 4.92 1.15 -0.94
CA PHE A 133 4.02 2.17 -0.45
C PHE A 133 4.71 3.26 0.37
N ARG A 134 5.74 2.92 1.14
CA ARG A 134 6.50 3.90 1.95
C ARG A 134 7.35 4.80 1.08
N MET A 135 7.89 4.25 0.00
CA MET A 135 8.65 4.99 -0.99
C MET A 135 7.76 5.98 -1.74
N ASP A 136 6.51 5.60 -2.02
CA ASP A 136 5.54 6.45 -2.70
C ASP A 136 5.05 7.64 -1.86
N LEU A 137 5.10 7.56 -0.52
CA LEU A 137 4.62 8.63 0.36
C LEU A 137 5.33 9.97 0.09
N LYS A 138 6.58 9.94 -0.39
CA LYS A 138 7.35 11.14 -0.74
C LYS A 138 6.71 11.97 -1.86
N TRP A 139 5.91 11.33 -2.72
CA TRP A 139 5.17 11.97 -3.80
C TRP A 139 3.88 12.63 -3.32
N SER A 140 3.51 12.39 -2.06
CA SER A 140 2.41 13.08 -1.40
C SER A 140 1.03 13.01 -2.10
N PRO A 141 0.60 11.86 -2.67
CA PRO A 141 -0.77 11.73 -3.18
C PRO A 141 -1.84 12.06 -2.12
N VAL A 142 -2.96 12.61 -2.55
CA VAL A 142 -4.09 12.96 -1.66
C VAL A 142 -5.25 12.01 -1.88
N PHE A 143 -5.65 11.32 -0.82
CA PHE A 143 -6.73 10.33 -0.82
C PHE A 143 -8.05 10.98 -0.45
N SER A 144 -8.50 11.91 -1.30
CA SER A 144 -9.66 12.77 -1.03
C SER A 144 -11.00 12.02 -0.87
N LYS A 145 -11.08 10.80 -1.41
CA LYS A 145 -12.30 9.97 -1.42
C LYS A 145 -12.26 8.79 -0.44
N VAL A 146 -11.10 8.48 0.14
CA VAL A 146 -10.94 7.29 0.99
C VAL A 146 -11.75 7.44 2.28
N LYS A 147 -12.67 6.49 2.49
CA LYS A 147 -13.51 6.36 3.69
C LYS A 147 -13.13 5.15 4.52
N MET A 148 -12.67 4.08 3.88
CA MET A 148 -12.23 2.87 4.56
C MET A 148 -10.81 2.56 4.14
N LEU A 149 -9.91 2.46 5.13
CA LEU A 149 -8.51 2.18 4.91
C LEU A 149 -8.08 0.99 5.76
N LEU A 150 -7.40 0.02 5.14
CA LEU A 150 -6.75 -1.08 5.83
C LEU A 150 -5.26 -1.05 5.53
N LEU A 151 -4.45 -1.10 6.59
CA LEU A 151 -3.00 -1.17 6.54
C LEU A 151 -2.52 -2.31 7.44
N ASN A 152 -1.37 -2.91 7.14
CA ASN A 152 -0.72 -3.87 8.05
C ASN A 152 0.57 -3.29 8.65
N ASN A 153 1.46 -4.16 9.14
CA ASN A 153 2.68 -3.82 9.88
C ASN A 153 3.60 -2.76 9.25
N TRP A 154 3.67 -2.66 7.92
CA TRP A 154 4.59 -1.71 7.28
C TRP A 154 4.29 -0.26 7.68
N CYS A 155 3.02 0.07 7.98
CA CYS A 155 2.62 1.45 8.29
C CYS A 155 3.04 1.93 9.69
N VAL A 156 3.33 0.99 10.60
CA VAL A 156 3.78 1.27 11.98
C VAL A 156 5.30 1.20 12.15
N ALA A 157 6.05 0.79 11.13
CA ALA A 157 7.50 0.88 11.13
C ALA A 157 7.97 2.34 10.97
N GLY A 158 9.29 2.59 11.10
CA GLY A 158 9.94 3.91 10.89
C GLY A 158 9.11 5.08 11.44
N ASP A 159 8.90 5.09 12.75
CA ASP A 159 8.17 6.12 13.51
C ASP A 159 6.74 6.41 13.02
N PHE A 160 6.03 5.37 12.57
CA PHE A 160 4.62 5.47 12.15
C PHE A 160 4.42 6.35 10.92
N THR A 161 5.47 6.59 10.12
CA THR A 161 5.40 7.51 8.96
C THR A 161 4.25 7.17 8.01
N GLY A 162 4.02 5.88 7.72
CA GLY A 162 2.92 5.45 6.85
C GLY A 162 1.55 5.74 7.47
N LEU A 163 1.37 5.38 8.73
CA LEU A 163 0.11 5.60 9.43
C LEU A 163 -0.23 7.09 9.60
N VAL A 164 0.74 7.91 10.03
CA VAL A 164 0.57 9.37 10.16
C VAL A 164 0.23 9.99 8.81
N TYR A 165 0.92 9.57 7.75
CA TYR A 165 0.66 10.06 6.41
C TYR A 165 -0.81 9.87 5.99
N PHE A 166 -1.36 8.66 6.12
CA PHE A 166 -2.75 8.42 5.71
C PHE A 166 -3.77 9.15 6.58
N LEU A 167 -3.50 9.33 7.88
CA LEU A 167 -4.34 10.15 8.75
C LEU A 167 -4.40 11.62 8.29
N GLN A 168 -3.31 12.13 7.72
CA GLN A 168 -3.21 13.52 7.23
C GLN A 168 -3.71 13.68 5.79
N HIS A 169 -3.52 12.68 4.94
CA HIS A 169 -3.82 12.72 3.50
C HIS A 169 -5.17 12.11 3.13
N SER A 170 -5.95 11.61 4.11
CA SER A 170 -7.30 11.05 3.91
C SER A 170 -8.34 11.86 4.70
N PRO A 171 -8.75 13.05 4.20
CA PRO A 171 -9.51 14.02 4.98
C PRO A 171 -10.91 13.55 5.38
N ILE A 172 -11.51 12.59 4.67
CA ILE A 172 -12.85 12.06 4.94
C ILE A 172 -12.85 10.62 5.49
N LEU A 173 -11.69 10.12 5.95
CA LEU A 173 -11.54 8.77 6.46
C LEU A 173 -12.53 8.49 7.60
N GLU A 174 -13.35 7.45 7.45
CA GLU A 174 -14.37 7.04 8.42
C GLU A 174 -13.93 5.84 9.25
N THR A 175 -13.26 4.86 8.63
CA THR A 175 -12.80 3.62 9.26
C THR A 175 -11.34 3.36 8.91
N LEU A 176 -10.51 3.18 9.95
CA LEU A 176 -9.14 2.70 9.81
C LEU A 176 -9.03 1.30 10.41
N THR A 177 -8.44 0.35 9.69
CA THR A 177 -8.13 -0.99 10.19
C THR A 177 -6.62 -1.21 10.14
N LEU A 178 -6.02 -1.57 11.28
CA LEU A 178 -4.61 -1.92 11.43
C LEU A 178 -4.49 -3.42 11.67
N GLN A 179 -4.01 -4.16 10.68
CA GLN A 179 -3.73 -5.59 10.78
C GLN A 179 -2.29 -5.81 11.28
N LEU A 180 -2.14 -6.03 12.58
CA LEU A 180 -0.86 -6.25 13.28
C LEU A 180 -0.64 -7.72 13.69
N ASN A 181 -1.58 -8.60 13.32
CA ASN A 181 -1.57 -10.04 13.60
C ASN A 181 -0.55 -10.83 12.76
N ILE A 182 0.03 -10.23 11.72
CA ILE A 182 1.05 -10.86 10.89
C ILE A 182 2.42 -10.68 11.57
N PRO A 183 3.20 -11.75 11.83
CA PRO A 183 4.55 -11.63 12.36
C PRO A 183 5.47 -11.00 11.32
N THR A 184 6.24 -9.99 11.70
CA THR A 184 7.35 -9.51 10.84
C THR A 184 8.44 -10.58 10.79
N PRO A 185 8.95 -10.98 9.61
CA PRO A 185 10.11 -11.85 9.53
C PRO A 185 11.27 -11.27 10.36
N LYS A 186 11.91 -12.12 11.17
CA LYS A 186 12.85 -11.79 12.26
C LYS A 186 14.16 -11.08 11.84
N LYS A 187 14.27 -10.50 10.65
CA LYS A 187 15.55 -10.03 10.09
C LYS A 187 15.94 -8.58 10.38
N GLN A 188 15.11 -7.79 11.04
CA GLN A 188 15.57 -6.51 11.59
C GLN A 188 15.42 -6.49 13.10
N ARG A 189 16.57 -6.41 13.78
CA ARG A 189 16.65 -5.91 15.14
C ARG A 189 15.93 -4.58 15.12
N VAL A 190 14.74 -4.53 15.69
CA VAL A 190 14.24 -3.29 16.27
C VAL A 190 15.31 -2.92 17.27
N ASN A 191 16.27 -2.09 16.87
CA ASN A 191 17.21 -1.51 17.80
C ASN A 191 16.32 -0.80 18.81
N GLY A 192 16.23 -1.39 19.99
CA GLY A 192 15.60 -0.81 21.14
C GLY A 192 16.44 0.38 21.54
N THR A 193 16.25 1.50 20.87
CA THR A 193 16.34 2.77 21.55
C THR A 193 14.93 3.11 21.98
N ASP A 194 14.79 3.30 23.29
CA ASP A 194 13.67 3.91 23.98
C ASP A 194 13.58 5.40 23.56
N GLU A 195 13.54 5.63 22.25
CA GLU A 195 13.35 6.94 21.67
C GLU A 195 11.87 7.25 21.79
N ARG A 196 11.58 8.02 22.84
CA ARG A 196 10.30 8.65 23.07
C ARG A 196 9.87 9.27 21.74
N TYR A 197 8.88 8.66 21.09
CA TYR A 197 8.13 9.32 20.02
C TYR A 197 7.73 10.70 20.55
N ALA A 198 8.40 11.73 20.05
CA ALA A 198 8.15 13.11 20.36
C ALA A 198 7.23 13.61 19.25
N PRO A 199 5.90 13.62 19.46
CA PRO A 199 4.97 14.11 18.45
C PRO A 199 5.39 15.53 18.05
N LYS A 200 5.87 15.68 16.82
CA LYS A 200 5.91 17.00 16.20
C LYS A 200 4.46 17.43 16.14
N LYS A 201 4.11 18.60 16.71
CA LYS A 201 2.75 19.16 16.64
C LYS A 201 2.29 19.15 15.19
N GLN A 202 1.50 18.16 14.80
CA GLN A 202 1.03 17.95 13.44
C GLN A 202 -0.40 17.44 13.48
N SER A 203 -1.05 17.62 12.35
CA SER A 203 -2.49 17.76 12.11
C SER A 203 -3.39 16.88 12.97
N LEU A 204 -4.51 17.47 13.39
CA LEU A 204 -5.66 16.72 13.90
C LEU A 204 -6.07 15.64 12.88
N PRO A 205 -6.53 14.47 13.34
CA PRO A 205 -6.93 13.40 12.46
C PRO A 205 -8.20 13.84 11.72
N SER A 206 -8.59 13.10 10.68
CA SER A 206 -9.87 13.35 10.02
C SER A 206 -10.99 13.47 11.05
N LYS A 207 -11.73 14.58 11.01
CA LYS A 207 -12.91 14.79 11.87
C LYS A 207 -14.00 13.74 11.62
N HIS A 208 -13.93 13.07 10.46
CA HIS A 208 -14.86 12.02 10.05
C HIS A 208 -14.48 10.64 10.58
N LEU A 209 -13.32 10.47 11.22
CA LEU A 209 -12.88 9.18 11.73
C LEU A 209 -13.83 8.72 12.83
N LYS A 210 -14.56 7.63 12.56
CA LYS A 210 -15.57 7.05 13.46
C LYS A 210 -14.98 5.91 14.27
N ILE A 211 -14.19 5.05 13.64
CA ILE A 211 -13.66 3.84 14.26
C ILE A 211 -12.24 3.54 13.77
N VAL A 212 -11.40 3.08 14.69
CA VAL A 212 -10.09 2.50 14.43
C VAL A 212 -10.09 1.08 14.98
N LYS A 213 -9.93 0.09 14.10
CA LYS A 213 -9.83 -1.31 14.48
C LYS A 213 -8.36 -1.71 14.50
N ILE A 214 -7.88 -2.30 15.58
CA ILE A 214 -6.53 -2.87 15.68
C ILE A 214 -6.68 -4.37 15.83
N ILE A 215 -6.32 -5.12 14.80
CA ILE A 215 -6.38 -6.59 14.78
C ILE A 215 -4.99 -7.10 15.15
N CYS A 216 -4.84 -7.69 16.33
CA CYS A 216 -3.53 -8.07 16.90
C CYS A 216 -3.37 -9.58 17.18
N GLY A 217 -4.44 -10.37 17.00
CA GLY A 217 -4.38 -11.82 17.14
C GLY A 217 -4.11 -12.28 18.59
N LEU A 218 -3.42 -13.41 18.76
CA LEU A 218 -3.19 -14.00 20.09
C LEU A 218 -2.14 -13.25 20.94
N MET A 219 -1.44 -12.27 20.38
CA MET A 219 -0.38 -11.52 21.04
C MET A 219 -0.92 -10.18 21.59
N LYS A 220 -1.68 -10.24 22.69
CA LYS A 220 -2.29 -9.04 23.30
C LYS A 220 -1.27 -8.04 23.87
N ASP A 221 -0.08 -8.51 24.24
CA ASP A 221 1.03 -7.68 24.78
C ASP A 221 2.04 -7.26 23.71
N ASP A 222 1.62 -7.16 22.45
CA ASP A 222 2.49 -6.71 21.38
C ASP A 222 2.85 -5.22 21.54
N ALA A 223 4.15 -4.94 21.69
CA ALA A 223 4.66 -3.57 21.80
C ALA A 223 4.22 -2.67 20.63
N ARG A 224 3.97 -3.24 19.43
CA ARG A 224 3.46 -2.51 18.26
C ARG A 224 2.06 -1.94 18.52
N VAL A 225 1.18 -2.72 19.17
CA VAL A 225 -0.18 -2.29 19.52
C VAL A 225 -0.11 -1.12 20.49
N TYR A 226 0.67 -1.24 21.57
CA TYR A 226 0.83 -0.16 22.54
C TYR A 226 1.39 1.12 21.92
N ARG A 227 2.41 1.01 21.06
CA ARG A 227 2.99 2.17 20.38
C ARG A 227 2.02 2.81 19.38
N ALA A 228 1.27 2.01 18.62
CA ALA A 228 0.24 2.50 17.71
C ALA A 228 -0.87 3.25 18.48
N LEU A 229 -1.33 2.73 19.62
CA LEU A 229 -2.29 3.41 20.49
C LEU A 229 -1.76 4.77 20.96
N LYS A 230 -0.53 4.82 21.47
CA LYS A 230 0.09 6.07 21.93
C LYS A 230 0.18 7.09 20.80
N MET A 231 0.54 6.65 19.60
CA MET A 231 0.64 7.52 18.42
C MET A 231 -0.75 8.03 17.99
N LEU A 232 -1.76 7.16 17.91
CA LEU A 232 -3.13 7.54 17.56
C LEU A 232 -3.70 8.58 18.55
N CYS A 233 -3.49 8.36 19.85
CA CYS A 233 -3.89 9.31 20.88
C CYS A 233 -3.15 10.64 20.78
N ALA A 234 -1.85 10.61 20.47
CA ALA A 234 -1.04 11.81 20.25
C ALA A 234 -1.54 12.63 19.05
N HIS A 235 -2.16 11.98 18.07
CA HIS A 235 -2.83 12.62 16.93
C HIS A 235 -4.33 12.78 17.16
N GLY A 236 -4.82 12.84 18.40
CA GLY A 236 -6.19 13.24 18.71
C GLY A 236 -7.28 12.21 18.39
N VAL A 237 -6.92 10.93 18.19
CA VAL A 237 -7.91 9.84 18.11
C VAL A 237 -8.33 9.45 19.54
N PRO A 238 -9.61 9.61 19.92
CA PRO A 238 -10.11 9.22 21.24
C PRO A 238 -10.08 7.70 21.43
N PHE A 239 -9.80 7.24 22.65
CA PHE A 239 -9.76 5.81 22.99
C PHE A 239 -11.08 5.09 22.73
N GLU A 240 -12.22 5.78 22.87
CA GLU A 240 -13.56 5.22 22.67
C GLU A 240 -13.83 4.84 21.21
N LYS A 241 -13.05 5.40 20.27
CA LYS A 241 -13.12 5.05 18.85
C LYS A 241 -12.21 3.88 18.48
N ILE A 242 -11.36 3.42 19.41
CA ILE A 242 -10.38 2.38 19.14
C ILE A 242 -10.90 1.04 19.67
N ASP A 243 -11.08 0.09 18.75
CA ASP A 243 -11.48 -1.27 19.03
C ASP A 243 -10.28 -2.20 18.78
N ILE A 244 -9.89 -2.98 19.80
CA ILE A 244 -8.74 -3.90 19.73
C ILE A 244 -9.28 -5.33 19.71
N GLN A 245 -8.95 -6.07 18.65
CA GLN A 245 -9.45 -7.42 18.36
C GLN A 245 -8.30 -8.44 18.33
#